data_AF-A0A2T7DXK2-F1
#
_entry.id   AF-A0A2T7DXK2-F1
#
_cell.length_a   1.000
_cell.length_b   1.000
_cell.length_c   1.000
_cell.angle_alpha   90.00
_cell.angle_beta   90.00
_cell.angle_gamma   90.00
#
_symmetry.space_group_name_H-M   'P 1'
#
loop_
_entity.id
_entity.type
_entity.pdbx_description
1 polymer ?
#
loop_
_entity_poly.entity_id
_entity_poly.type
_entity_poly.pdbx_seq_one_letter_code
_entity_poly.pdbx_strand_id
1 'polypeptide(L)'
;MAAPAPEPAAEPSATLSIYKAARSIKRRASTLYNALRSVAEDAAFVAEVAALWPALPLVANLRCGLWYAPPRAFAATCYFKSTDGHAGNWSFSTARLNLHLALLAGNRGGCIIVDSTRRGKRFPDSMSKTIPIWCCVLNRAIERHRLRAIHKGGEVNCEVSSTMLNGETKSNSFSSNWDSSVHLPVWVLGTEKNAIEGRIEEWTDQFESCGADIHSLAISLQKPLRPLWISQRTRIWLNEVPEIESWDFIPIILISASASDAVATQRMSSEFSWQYIPGAGDDEESWARGLTPTLFWKHSYDLLDAGPDHCNQLVADIVEKDRVYRVQRGEHSPQITAKPLKGYDDLKCNDDRTSTMWPMNSDPCTSATDAQCSNSGHLLFWIGTSNLAVSSTLQVADALVGVDCILNCDSTSKLPSNSSENSYLELSIVGSKDDRFSLMKNLSKAIDFARRNLLAGRKILVCCQNGEDISICVALAIVTLLFDDNGCFDSGNSFMKRDITKLEMRKRLVFICKFAVNARPSRGNLKQVYGFLSNEKERLSRLT
;
A
#
# COMPACT_ATOMS: atom_id res chain seq x y z
N MET A 1 -2.45 -49.79 -72.15
CA MET A 1 -3.17 -48.73 -71.41
C MET A 1 -3.04 -49.03 -69.92
N ALA A 2 -2.22 -48.25 -69.22
CA ALA A 2 -2.16 -48.22 -67.76
C ALA A 2 -2.33 -46.75 -67.37
N ALA A 3 -3.37 -46.46 -66.59
CA ALA A 3 -3.77 -45.11 -66.20
C ALA A 3 -2.83 -44.53 -65.12
N PRO A 4 -2.63 -43.21 -65.08
CA PRO A 4 -1.81 -42.56 -64.05
C PRO A 4 -2.54 -42.49 -62.71
N ALA A 5 -1.77 -42.57 -61.63
CA ALA A 5 -2.23 -42.51 -60.24
C ALA A 5 -2.82 -41.12 -59.88
N PRO A 6 -3.79 -41.04 -58.95
CA PRO A 6 -4.39 -39.79 -58.54
C PRO A 6 -3.49 -38.99 -57.58
N GLU A 7 -3.49 -37.66 -57.72
CA GLU A 7 -2.86 -36.71 -56.81
C GLU A 7 -3.45 -36.79 -55.38
N PRO A 8 -2.65 -36.55 -54.33
CA PRO A 8 -3.17 -36.50 -52.97
C PRO A 8 -4.01 -35.22 -52.74
N ALA A 9 -5.21 -35.43 -52.19
CA ALA A 9 -6.17 -34.39 -51.86
C ALA A 9 -5.59 -33.34 -50.89
N ALA A 10 -5.88 -32.07 -51.16
CA ALA A 10 -5.60 -30.96 -50.25
C ALA A 10 -6.23 -31.20 -48.87
N GLU A 11 -5.43 -31.08 -47.80
CA GLU A 11 -5.92 -31.15 -46.43
C GLU A 11 -6.95 -30.05 -46.15
N PRO A 12 -8.06 -30.34 -45.45
CA PRO A 12 -9.06 -29.34 -45.12
C PRO A 12 -8.49 -28.34 -44.10
N SER A 13 -8.45 -27.06 -44.44
CA SER A 13 -8.07 -26.00 -43.49
C SER A 13 -8.97 -26.11 -42.25
N ALA A 14 -8.37 -26.40 -41.10
CA ALA A 14 -9.11 -26.58 -39.86
C ALA A 14 -9.88 -25.30 -39.50
N THR A 15 -11.20 -25.31 -39.69
CA THR A 15 -12.09 -24.19 -39.37
C THR A 15 -11.97 -23.88 -37.88
N LEU A 16 -11.28 -22.80 -37.54
CA LEU A 16 -11.13 -22.33 -36.17
C LEU A 16 -12.53 -22.11 -35.58
N SER A 17 -12.89 -22.89 -34.57
CA SER A 17 -14.09 -22.66 -33.76
C SER A 17 -14.18 -21.17 -33.38
N ILE A 18 -15.38 -20.58 -33.49
CA ILE A 18 -15.67 -19.18 -33.12
C ILE A 18 -15.09 -18.84 -31.73
N TYR A 19 -15.11 -19.81 -30.80
CA TYR A 19 -14.53 -19.65 -29.47
C TYR A 19 -12.99 -19.59 -29.45
N LYS A 20 -12.32 -20.35 -30.31
CA LYS A 20 -10.86 -20.28 -30.50
C LYS A 20 -10.46 -19.00 -31.24
N ALA A 21 -11.22 -18.59 -32.25
CA ALA A 21 -11.02 -17.33 -32.97
C ALA A 21 -11.20 -16.11 -32.04
N ALA A 22 -12.28 -16.07 -31.25
CA ALA A 22 -12.53 -15.02 -30.27
C ALA A 22 -11.45 -14.96 -29.17
N ARG A 23 -10.96 -16.11 -28.69
CA ARG A 23 -9.82 -16.14 -27.75
C ARG A 23 -8.51 -15.70 -28.38
N SER A 24 -8.26 -16.05 -29.65
CA SER A 24 -7.09 -15.58 -30.40
C SER A 24 -7.12 -14.06 -30.57
N ILE A 25 -8.27 -13.49 -30.95
CA ILE A 25 -8.48 -12.03 -31.05
C ILE A 25 -8.29 -11.35 -29.68
N LYS A 26 -8.88 -11.91 -28.61
CA LYS A 26 -8.72 -11.37 -27.25
C LYS A 26 -7.28 -11.44 -26.74
N ARG A 27 -6.51 -12.47 -27.12
CA ARG A 27 -5.07 -12.57 -26.81
C ARG A 27 -4.25 -11.56 -27.60
N ARG A 28 -4.54 -11.35 -28.89
CA ARG A 28 -3.90 -10.31 -29.72
C ARG A 28 -4.20 -8.88 -29.23
N ALA A 29 -5.34 -8.68 -28.59
CA ALA A 29 -5.75 -7.41 -28.00
C ALA A 29 -5.12 -7.11 -26.62
N SER A 30 -4.68 -8.15 -25.90
CA SER A 30 -4.23 -8.06 -24.50
C SER A 30 -2.72 -8.28 -24.38
N THR A 31 -1.94 -7.57 -25.19
CA THR A 31 -0.47 -7.67 -25.17
C THR A 31 0.11 -6.82 -24.05
N LEU A 32 1.33 -7.16 -23.63
CA LEU A 32 2.13 -6.37 -22.70
C LEU A 32 2.32 -4.93 -23.23
N TYR A 33 2.61 -4.77 -24.52
CA TYR A 33 2.77 -3.45 -25.15
C TYR A 33 1.48 -2.62 -25.04
N ASN A 34 0.32 -3.22 -25.33
CA ASN A 34 -0.97 -2.54 -25.19
C ASN A 34 -1.24 -2.11 -23.75
N ALA A 35 -0.88 -2.95 -22.77
CA ALA A 35 -1.03 -2.61 -21.36
C ALA A 35 -0.15 -1.41 -20.95
N LEU A 36 1.13 -1.41 -21.35
CA LEU A 36 2.04 -0.29 -21.08
C LEU A 36 1.59 1.02 -21.74
N ARG A 37 1.14 0.96 -23.00
CA ARG A 37 0.57 2.13 -23.71
C ARG A 37 -0.69 2.63 -23.01
N SER A 38 -1.55 1.74 -22.53
CA SER A 38 -2.76 2.10 -21.78
C SER A 38 -2.43 2.77 -20.45
N VAL A 39 -1.44 2.24 -19.71
CA VAL A 39 -0.94 2.87 -18.48
C VAL A 39 -0.39 4.27 -18.77
N ALA A 40 0.39 4.44 -19.85
CA ALA A 40 0.95 5.73 -20.23
C ALA A 40 -0.13 6.75 -20.62
N GLU A 41 -1.14 6.34 -21.38
CA GLU A 41 -2.29 7.20 -21.73
C GLU A 41 -3.08 7.62 -20.48
N ASP A 42 -3.36 6.68 -19.57
CA ASP A 42 -4.06 6.96 -18.31
C ASP A 42 -3.22 7.85 -17.37
N ALA A 43 -1.90 7.69 -17.36
CA ALA A 43 -0.99 8.51 -16.56
C ALA A 43 -0.91 9.96 -17.07
N ALA A 44 -1.03 10.19 -18.38
CA ALA A 44 -1.13 11.53 -18.93
C ALA A 44 -2.37 12.26 -18.40
N PHE A 45 -3.53 11.57 -18.37
CA PHE A 45 -4.75 12.10 -17.76
C PHE A 45 -4.57 12.42 -16.26
N VAL A 46 -3.91 11.53 -15.50
CA VAL A 46 -3.61 11.80 -14.08
C VAL A 46 -2.74 13.04 -13.91
N ALA A 47 -1.73 13.22 -14.77
CA ALA A 47 -0.87 14.40 -14.76
C ALA A 47 -1.64 15.69 -15.10
N GLU A 48 -2.54 15.65 -16.09
CA GLU A 48 -3.41 16.78 -16.43
C GLU A 48 -4.28 17.22 -15.25
N VAL A 49 -4.91 16.28 -14.55
CA VAL A 49 -5.75 16.60 -13.39
C VAL A 49 -4.90 17.09 -12.22
N ALA A 50 -3.73 16.51 -11.96
CA ALA A 50 -2.82 16.97 -10.91
C ALA A 50 -2.31 18.39 -11.17
N ALA A 51 -2.11 18.77 -12.44
CA ALA A 51 -1.70 20.12 -12.83
C ALA A 51 -2.76 21.20 -12.54
N LEU A 52 -4.04 20.83 -12.37
CA LEU A 52 -5.10 21.77 -11.98
C LEU A 52 -4.96 22.23 -10.52
N TRP A 53 -4.38 21.40 -9.67
CA TRP A 53 -4.18 21.69 -8.25
C TRP A 53 -2.73 21.35 -7.83
N PRO A 54 -1.73 22.13 -8.28
CA PRO A 54 -0.32 21.82 -8.06
C PRO A 54 0.08 21.85 -6.58
N ALA A 55 -0.71 22.53 -5.73
CA ALA A 55 -0.51 22.55 -4.28
C ALA A 55 -0.92 21.24 -3.59
N LEU A 56 -1.79 20.44 -4.22
CA LEU A 56 -2.31 19.20 -3.63
C LEU A 56 -1.36 18.03 -3.87
N PRO A 57 -0.98 17.28 -2.81
CA PRO A 57 -0.12 16.12 -2.95
C PRO A 57 -0.81 14.99 -3.71
N LEU A 58 -0.09 14.40 -4.67
CA LEU A 58 -0.50 13.20 -5.37
C LEU A 58 -0.17 11.94 -4.54
N VAL A 59 -1.13 11.04 -4.40
CA VAL A 59 -1.06 9.84 -3.55
C VAL A 59 -1.49 8.62 -4.36
N ALA A 60 -0.68 7.56 -4.33
CA ALA A 60 -1.04 6.30 -4.97
C ALA A 60 -1.81 5.39 -4.01
N ASN A 61 -3.01 4.93 -4.39
CA ASN A 61 -3.62 3.78 -3.72
C ASN A 61 -2.93 2.50 -4.19
N LEU A 62 -2.41 1.71 -3.26
CA LEU A 62 -1.50 0.59 -3.55
C LEU A 62 -2.18 -0.67 -4.07
N ARG A 63 -3.35 -0.53 -4.68
CA ARG A 63 -3.90 -1.57 -5.54
C ARG A 63 -3.25 -1.52 -6.92
N CYS A 64 -3.25 -0.36 -7.56
CA CYS A 64 -2.57 -0.14 -8.84
C CYS A 64 -2.13 1.31 -9.10
N GLY A 65 -2.38 2.23 -8.16
CA GLY A 65 -2.13 3.66 -8.32
C GLY A 65 -0.69 4.02 -8.70
N LEU A 66 0.29 3.21 -8.28
CA LEU A 66 1.72 3.44 -8.60
C LEU A 66 2.04 3.38 -10.09
N TRP A 67 1.21 2.73 -10.91
CA TRP A 67 1.40 2.68 -12.35
C TRP A 67 1.17 4.03 -13.04
N TYR A 68 0.38 4.92 -12.43
CA TYR A 68 -0.20 6.06 -13.14
C TYR A 68 0.52 7.39 -12.92
N ALA A 69 1.70 7.39 -12.29
CA ALA A 69 2.62 8.52 -12.30
C ALA A 69 4.05 8.06 -11.98
N PRO A 70 5.09 8.81 -12.39
CA PRO A 70 6.46 8.53 -11.98
C PRO A 70 6.61 8.52 -10.44
N PRO A 71 7.47 7.68 -9.84
CA PRO A 71 7.63 7.59 -8.39
C PRO A 71 7.89 8.93 -7.70
N ARG A 72 8.62 9.84 -8.36
CA ARG A 72 8.95 11.18 -7.85
C ARG A 72 7.75 12.13 -7.78
N ALA A 73 6.66 11.83 -8.48
CA ALA A 73 5.44 12.64 -8.46
C ALA A 73 4.57 12.36 -7.23
N PHE A 74 4.70 11.18 -6.61
CA PHE A 74 3.90 10.81 -5.44
C PHE A 74 4.51 11.37 -4.16
N ALA A 75 3.70 12.11 -3.41
CA ALA A 75 4.06 12.58 -2.07
C ALA A 75 3.90 11.49 -1.00
N ALA A 76 2.97 10.56 -1.21
CA ALA A 76 2.70 9.46 -0.31
C ALA A 76 2.02 8.29 -1.02
N THR A 77 1.80 7.21 -0.27
CA THR A 77 0.98 6.08 -0.70
C THR A 77 -0.10 5.80 0.34
N CYS A 78 -1.21 5.20 -0.08
CA CYS A 78 -2.30 4.77 0.80
C CYS A 78 -2.77 3.36 0.43
N TYR A 79 -3.60 2.75 1.28
CA TYR A 79 -4.11 1.41 1.01
C TYR A 79 -5.56 1.24 1.44
N PHE A 80 -6.46 1.56 0.51
CA PHE A 80 -7.90 1.29 0.60
C PHE A 80 -8.26 0.08 -0.26
N LYS A 81 -8.85 -0.96 0.34
CA LYS A 81 -9.28 -2.15 -0.39
C LYS A 81 -10.73 -2.02 -0.84
N SER A 82 -10.97 -2.35 -2.09
CA SER A 82 -12.32 -2.44 -2.66
C SER A 82 -13.24 -3.43 -1.92
N THR A 83 -12.68 -4.50 -1.33
CA THR A 83 -13.45 -5.49 -0.55
C THR A 83 -14.15 -4.90 0.67
N ASP A 84 -13.62 -3.80 1.22
CA ASP A 84 -14.21 -3.15 2.40
C ASP A 84 -15.46 -2.31 2.01
N GLY A 85 -15.67 -2.08 0.71
CA GLY A 85 -16.80 -1.33 0.15
C GLY A 85 -17.63 -2.13 -0.86
N HIS A 86 -17.53 -3.46 -0.88
CA HIS A 86 -18.31 -4.30 -1.81
C HIS A 86 -19.81 -4.24 -1.49
N ALA A 87 -20.64 -4.36 -2.54
CA ALA A 87 -22.09 -4.39 -2.39
C ALA A 87 -22.51 -5.51 -1.42
N GLY A 88 -23.30 -5.16 -0.39
CA GLY A 88 -23.73 -6.08 0.66
C GLY A 88 -22.67 -6.46 1.69
N ASN A 89 -21.43 -5.98 1.56
CA ASN A 89 -20.35 -6.22 2.51
C ASN A 89 -19.50 -4.96 2.71
N TRP A 90 -19.95 -4.09 3.62
CA TRP A 90 -19.25 -2.87 4.01
C TRP A 90 -18.58 -3.03 5.36
N SER A 91 -17.34 -2.56 5.47
CA SER A 91 -16.59 -2.61 6.72
C SER A 91 -15.61 -1.44 6.85
N PHE A 92 -15.30 -1.08 8.09
CA PHE A 92 -14.25 -0.11 8.41
C PHE A 92 -12.99 -0.85 8.90
N SER A 93 -11.85 -0.65 8.22
CA SER A 93 -10.63 -1.36 8.59
C SER A 93 -9.84 -0.63 9.67
N THR A 94 -9.93 -1.12 10.89
CA THR A 94 -9.10 -0.64 12.02
C THR A 94 -7.64 -1.12 11.97
N ALA A 95 -7.26 -1.90 10.95
CA ALA A 95 -5.88 -2.30 10.67
C ALA A 95 -5.22 -1.44 9.58
N ARG A 96 -6.01 -0.75 8.76
CA ARG A 96 -5.54 0.08 7.63
C ARG A 96 -6.18 1.46 7.74
N LEU A 97 -5.79 2.17 8.79
CA LEU A 97 -6.41 3.44 9.16
C LEU A 97 -6.04 4.60 8.23
N ASN A 98 -4.91 4.52 7.51
CA ASN A 98 -4.44 5.59 6.62
C ASN A 98 -4.39 6.99 7.30
N LEU A 99 -4.05 7.07 8.60
CA LEU A 99 -4.07 8.35 9.34
C LEU A 99 -3.06 9.37 8.82
N HIS A 100 -1.93 8.89 8.32
CA HIS A 100 -0.91 9.72 7.67
C HIS A 100 -1.49 10.49 6.48
N LEU A 101 -2.45 9.91 5.76
CA LEU A 101 -3.14 10.57 4.65
C LEU A 101 -4.07 11.69 5.14
N ALA A 102 -4.79 11.47 6.24
CA ALA A 102 -5.64 12.49 6.84
C ALA A 102 -4.80 13.70 7.31
N LEU A 103 -3.66 13.44 7.96
CA LEU A 103 -2.72 14.48 8.39
C LEU A 103 -2.09 15.21 7.19
N LEU A 104 -1.69 14.47 6.15
CA LEU A 104 -1.17 15.06 4.92
C LEU A 104 -2.20 15.98 4.26
N ALA A 105 -3.45 15.53 4.14
CA ALA A 105 -4.55 16.30 3.58
C ALA A 105 -4.86 17.54 4.44
N GLY A 106 -4.90 17.40 5.77
CA GLY A 106 -5.07 18.52 6.70
C GLY A 106 -4.01 19.61 6.53
N ASN A 107 -2.74 19.21 6.45
CA ASN A 107 -1.62 20.14 6.36
C ASN A 107 -1.46 20.77 4.97
N ARG A 108 -1.96 20.12 3.92
CA ARG A 108 -1.83 20.58 2.51
C ARG A 108 -3.14 21.15 1.94
N GLY A 109 -4.20 21.22 2.75
CA GLY A 109 -5.51 21.67 2.30
C GLY A 109 -6.23 20.68 1.37
N GLY A 110 -5.79 19.42 1.30
CA GLY A 110 -6.37 18.36 0.48
C GLY A 110 -5.35 17.34 -0.01
N CYS A 111 -5.81 16.35 -0.79
CA CYS A 111 -4.92 15.47 -1.54
C CYS A 111 -5.63 14.85 -2.74
N ILE A 112 -4.84 14.35 -3.69
CA ILE A 112 -5.30 13.63 -4.88
C ILE A 112 -4.91 12.16 -4.74
N ILE A 113 -5.88 11.24 -4.79
CA ILE A 113 -5.67 9.79 -4.72
C ILE A 113 -5.93 9.17 -6.08
N VAL A 114 -4.97 8.40 -6.58
CA VAL A 114 -5.04 7.72 -7.87
C VAL A 114 -5.19 6.22 -7.69
N ASP A 115 -6.15 5.65 -8.43
CA ASP A 115 -6.37 4.22 -8.56
C ASP A 115 -7.08 3.96 -9.91
N SER A 116 -7.29 2.70 -10.25
CA SER A 116 -8.08 2.36 -11.43
C SER A 116 -8.95 1.13 -11.17
N THR A 117 -9.81 0.82 -12.13
CA THR A 117 -10.57 -0.42 -12.12
C THR A 117 -10.72 -0.92 -13.56
N ARG A 118 -10.90 -2.24 -13.70
CA ARG A 118 -11.12 -2.89 -14.99
C ARG A 118 -12.42 -2.43 -15.65
N ARG A 119 -12.54 -2.75 -16.93
CA ARG A 119 -13.72 -2.49 -17.78
C ARG A 119 -15.04 -2.83 -17.07
N GLY A 120 -16.02 -1.94 -17.19
CA GLY A 120 -17.39 -2.12 -16.69
C GLY A 120 -17.70 -1.36 -15.40
N LYS A 121 -16.70 -0.86 -14.68
CA LYS A 121 -16.88 0.09 -13.57
C LYS A 121 -16.17 1.41 -13.87
N ARG A 122 -16.79 2.52 -13.48
CA ARG A 122 -16.18 3.86 -13.61
C ARG A 122 -15.18 4.15 -12.50
N PHE A 123 -15.47 3.67 -11.29
CA PHE A 123 -14.64 3.82 -10.12
C PHE A 123 -14.53 2.47 -9.40
N PRO A 124 -13.38 2.18 -8.76
CA PRO A 124 -13.29 1.04 -7.85
C PRO A 124 -14.20 1.27 -6.63
N ASP A 125 -14.59 0.17 -5.97
CA ASP A 125 -15.41 0.25 -4.75
C ASP A 125 -14.65 0.93 -3.59
N SER A 126 -13.31 0.89 -3.61
CA SER A 126 -12.45 1.65 -2.70
C SER A 126 -12.76 3.16 -2.75
N MET A 127 -12.93 3.72 -3.96
CA MET A 127 -13.25 5.13 -4.17
C MET A 127 -14.73 5.43 -4.02
N SER A 128 -15.60 4.49 -4.41
CA SER A 128 -17.06 4.74 -4.37
C SER A 128 -17.64 4.64 -2.96
N LYS A 129 -17.06 3.81 -2.09
CA LYS A 129 -17.65 3.49 -0.77
C LYS A 129 -16.62 3.49 0.36
N THR A 130 -15.47 2.83 0.20
CA THR A 130 -14.50 2.67 1.31
C THR A 130 -13.91 4.01 1.79
N ILE A 131 -13.40 4.85 0.89
CA ILE A 131 -12.85 6.17 1.23
C ILE A 131 -13.95 7.11 1.76
N PRO A 132 -15.15 7.19 1.16
CA PRO A 132 -16.28 7.92 1.76
C PRO A 132 -16.63 7.53 3.19
N ILE A 133 -16.70 6.22 3.47
CA ILE A 133 -16.93 5.69 4.81
C ILE A 133 -15.81 6.15 5.75
N TRP A 134 -14.56 6.05 5.29
CA TRP A 134 -13.39 6.49 6.05
C TRP A 134 -13.43 7.98 6.39
N CYS A 135 -13.71 8.86 5.42
CA CYS A 135 -13.86 10.30 5.67
C CYS A 135 -14.95 10.58 6.73
N CYS A 136 -16.11 9.94 6.59
CA CYS A 136 -17.24 10.15 7.51
C CYS A 136 -16.92 9.69 8.94
N VAL A 137 -16.31 8.52 9.10
CA VAL A 137 -15.88 7.99 10.41
C VAL A 137 -14.87 8.91 11.09
N LEU A 138 -13.89 9.43 10.34
CA LEU A 138 -12.92 10.39 10.87
C LEU A 138 -13.59 11.71 11.27
N ASN A 139 -14.46 12.26 10.42
CA ASN A 139 -15.17 13.51 10.70
C ASN A 139 -16.02 13.38 11.98
N ARG A 140 -16.77 12.28 12.14
CA ARG A 140 -17.59 12.04 13.35
C ARG A 140 -16.74 11.89 14.61
N ALA A 141 -15.64 11.14 14.53
CA ALA A 141 -14.76 10.95 15.68
C ALA A 141 -14.09 12.27 16.12
N ILE A 142 -13.69 13.11 15.16
CA ILE A 142 -13.13 14.44 15.42
C ILE A 142 -14.18 15.36 16.05
N GLU A 143 -15.40 15.37 15.53
CA GLU A 143 -16.50 16.14 16.08
C GLU A 143 -16.82 15.72 17.52
N ARG A 144 -16.99 14.42 17.77
CA ARG A 144 -17.21 13.88 19.12
C ARG A 144 -16.06 14.24 20.07
N HIS A 145 -14.81 14.16 19.61
CA HIS A 145 -13.65 14.56 20.41
C HIS A 145 -13.68 16.05 20.78
N ARG A 146 -14.02 16.92 19.83
CA ARG A 146 -14.17 18.37 20.08
C ARG A 146 -15.30 18.68 21.04
N LEU A 147 -16.46 18.05 20.87
CA LEU A 147 -17.60 18.22 21.77
C LEU A 147 -17.24 17.78 23.19
N ARG A 148 -16.58 16.63 23.36
CA ARG A 148 -16.12 16.15 24.69
C ARG A 148 -15.13 17.13 25.33
N ALA A 149 -14.23 17.73 24.56
CA ALA A 149 -13.28 18.72 25.07
C ALA A 149 -13.98 20.00 25.57
N ILE A 150 -15.01 20.48 24.86
CA ILE A 150 -15.81 21.64 25.26
C ILE A 150 -16.56 21.35 26.57
N HIS A 151 -17.21 20.18 26.68
CA HIS A 151 -17.95 19.82 27.91
C HIS A 151 -17.03 19.72 29.13
N LYS A 152 -15.83 19.14 28.97
CA LYS A 152 -14.82 19.09 30.04
C LYS A 152 -14.27 20.48 30.41
N GLY A 153 -14.16 21.41 29.46
CA GLY A 153 -13.77 22.79 29.73
C GLY A 153 -14.90 23.63 30.35
N GLY A 154 -16.16 23.31 30.08
CA GLY A 154 -17.34 23.96 30.65
C GLY A 154 -17.62 23.56 32.10
N GLU A 155 -17.39 22.30 32.48
CA GLU A 155 -17.56 21.83 33.86
C GLU A 155 -16.56 22.49 34.84
N VAL A 156 -15.34 22.82 34.39
CA VAL A 156 -14.32 23.48 35.24
C VAL A 156 -14.67 24.96 35.52
N ASN A 157 -15.47 25.61 34.67
CA ASN A 157 -15.86 27.02 34.84
C ASN A 157 -17.21 27.21 35.56
N CYS A 158 -17.96 26.13 35.82
CA CYS A 158 -19.31 26.22 36.41
C CYS A 158 -19.34 26.18 37.95
N GLU A 159 -18.20 26.05 38.64
CA GLU A 159 -18.16 26.09 40.11
C GLU A 159 -18.14 27.51 40.71
N VAL A 160 -18.16 28.59 39.90
CA VAL A 160 -18.05 29.98 40.41
C VAL A 160 -19.19 30.94 39.99
N SER A 161 -20.35 30.45 39.54
CA SER A 161 -21.51 31.35 39.36
C SER A 161 -22.85 30.66 39.53
N SER A 162 -23.17 30.33 40.78
CA SER A 162 -24.53 30.02 41.22
C SER A 162 -25.16 31.24 41.89
N THR A 163 -25.61 32.23 41.12
CA THR A 163 -26.66 33.16 41.57
C THR A 163 -27.44 33.76 40.40
N MET A 164 -28.68 33.27 40.25
CA MET A 164 -29.88 33.97 39.79
C MET A 164 -29.91 34.54 38.36
N LEU A 165 -30.73 33.94 37.47
CA LEU A 165 -32.10 34.43 37.15
C LEU A 165 -32.74 33.63 36.01
N ASN A 166 -34.04 33.39 36.16
CA ASN A 166 -34.96 32.81 35.18
C ASN A 166 -35.05 33.63 33.89
N GLY A 167 -35.00 32.95 32.74
CA GLY A 167 -35.34 33.53 31.44
C GLY A 167 -35.02 32.58 30.30
N GLU A 168 -36.07 31.98 29.72
CA GLU A 168 -36.12 31.28 28.42
C GLU A 168 -34.90 30.45 28.01
N THR A 169 -35.06 29.13 28.10
CA THR A 169 -34.19 28.10 27.52
C THR A 169 -34.14 28.22 25.99
N LYS A 170 -33.43 29.22 25.48
CA LYS A 170 -32.78 29.12 24.17
C LYS A 170 -31.65 28.14 24.36
N SER A 171 -31.92 26.88 24.00
CA SER A 171 -30.85 25.94 23.72
C SER A 171 -29.94 26.60 22.69
N ASN A 172 -28.81 27.14 23.14
CA ASN A 172 -27.71 27.54 22.25
C ASN A 172 -27.17 26.22 21.66
N SER A 173 -27.87 25.74 20.64
CA SER A 173 -27.36 24.80 19.66
C SER A 173 -26.11 25.45 19.07
N PHE A 174 -24.96 25.18 19.69
CA PHE A 174 -23.66 25.40 19.07
C PHE A 174 -23.57 24.39 17.93
N SER A 175 -24.27 24.70 16.84
CA SER A 175 -24.17 24.02 15.57
C SER A 175 -22.73 24.23 15.08
N SER A 176 -21.82 23.33 15.43
CA SER A 176 -20.58 23.20 14.69
C SER A 176 -20.98 23.03 13.22
N ASN A 177 -20.55 23.95 12.35
CA ASN A 177 -20.74 23.85 10.89
C ASN A 177 -19.86 22.71 10.30
N TRP A 178 -19.69 21.63 11.06
CA TRP A 178 -18.82 20.52 10.78
C TRP A 178 -19.63 19.39 10.16
N ASP A 179 -19.36 19.10 8.90
CA ASP A 179 -20.09 18.08 8.16
C ASP A 179 -19.62 16.66 8.50
N SER A 180 -20.44 15.97 9.27
CA SER A 180 -20.27 14.57 9.69
C SER A 180 -21.13 13.57 8.90
N SER A 181 -21.74 14.00 7.79
CA SER A 181 -22.54 13.14 6.92
C SER A 181 -21.67 12.28 5.99
N VAL A 182 -22.22 11.16 5.52
CA VAL A 182 -21.52 10.31 4.55
C VAL A 182 -21.78 10.81 3.13
N HIS A 183 -20.71 11.14 2.42
CA HIS A 183 -20.77 11.61 1.03
C HIS A 183 -20.44 10.48 0.07
N LEU A 184 -21.48 9.88 -0.51
CA LEU A 184 -21.36 8.83 -1.53
C LEU A 184 -21.65 9.42 -2.91
N PRO A 185 -21.05 8.87 -3.98
CA PRO A 185 -21.32 9.35 -5.32
C PRO A 185 -22.72 8.95 -5.79
N VAL A 186 -23.26 9.69 -6.76
CA VAL A 186 -24.65 9.55 -7.23
C VAL A 186 -25.01 8.17 -7.82
N TRP A 187 -24.03 7.36 -8.19
CA TRP A 187 -24.24 6.00 -8.70
C TRP A 187 -24.33 4.92 -7.62
N VAL A 188 -24.09 5.27 -6.35
CA VAL A 188 -24.39 4.38 -5.21
C VAL A 188 -25.87 4.50 -4.89
N LEU A 189 -26.57 3.37 -4.89
CA LEU A 189 -28.02 3.34 -4.68
C LEU A 189 -28.39 3.86 -3.29
N GLY A 190 -29.54 4.52 -3.17
CA GLY A 190 -30.05 5.02 -1.89
C GLY A 190 -30.21 3.93 -0.82
N THR A 191 -30.57 2.71 -1.23
CA THR A 191 -30.63 1.54 -0.33
C THR A 191 -29.27 1.15 0.24
N GLU A 192 -28.22 1.18 -0.58
CA GLU A 192 -26.84 0.96 -0.12
C GLU A 192 -26.39 2.08 0.80
N LYS A 193 -26.70 3.34 0.45
CA LYS A 193 -26.40 4.51 1.29
C LYS A 193 -27.04 4.36 2.68
N ASN A 194 -28.32 4.05 2.77
CA ASN A 194 -29.02 3.89 4.05
C ASN A 194 -28.42 2.74 4.88
N ALA A 195 -28.04 1.63 4.23
CA ALA A 195 -27.40 0.50 4.91
C ALA A 195 -25.99 0.86 5.44
N ILE A 196 -25.25 1.68 4.70
CA ILE A 196 -23.95 2.22 5.14
C ILE A 196 -24.17 3.18 6.33
N GLU A 197 -25.09 4.14 6.21
CA GLU A 197 -25.40 5.11 7.27
C GLU A 197 -25.76 4.43 8.59
N GLY A 198 -26.54 3.35 8.54
CA GLY A 198 -26.91 2.56 9.72
C GLY A 198 -25.74 1.87 10.44
N ARG A 199 -24.53 1.84 9.85
CA ARG A 199 -23.32 1.25 10.44
C ARG A 199 -22.23 2.26 10.81
N ILE A 200 -22.37 3.52 10.38
CA ILE A 200 -21.33 4.54 10.61
C ILE A 200 -21.07 4.75 12.11
N GLU A 201 -22.11 4.75 12.95
CA GLU A 201 -21.96 4.91 14.40
C GLU A 201 -21.08 3.80 15.00
N GLU A 202 -21.36 2.54 14.66
CA GLU A 202 -20.56 1.39 15.11
C GLU A 202 -19.10 1.53 14.66
N TRP A 203 -18.85 1.91 13.41
CA TRP A 203 -17.48 2.10 12.91
C TRP A 203 -16.77 3.29 13.55
N THR A 204 -17.51 4.33 13.94
CA THR A 204 -16.96 5.46 14.71
C THR A 204 -16.53 4.99 16.10
N ASP A 205 -17.34 4.19 16.78
CA ASP A 205 -16.98 3.61 18.08
C ASP A 205 -15.77 2.66 17.97
N GLN A 206 -15.70 1.86 16.90
CA GLN A 206 -14.55 1.02 16.60
C GLN A 206 -13.28 1.84 16.36
N PHE A 207 -13.40 3.00 15.69
CA PHE A 207 -12.27 3.89 15.46
C PHE A 207 -11.79 4.55 16.75
N GLU A 208 -12.71 5.06 17.59
CA GLU A 208 -12.36 5.65 18.89
C GLU A 208 -11.69 4.63 19.83
N SER A 209 -12.16 3.38 19.81
CA SER A 209 -11.61 2.33 20.67
C SER A 209 -10.32 1.69 20.16
N CYS A 210 -9.94 1.90 18.89
CA CYS A 210 -8.77 1.23 18.30
C CYS A 210 -7.41 1.87 18.65
N GLY A 211 -7.39 2.95 19.43
CA GLY A 211 -6.16 3.64 19.84
C GLY A 211 -5.63 4.64 18.82
N ALA A 212 -6.47 5.10 17.90
CA ALA A 212 -6.11 6.16 16.97
C ALA A 212 -5.89 7.49 17.71
N ASP A 213 -4.90 8.26 17.29
CA ASP A 213 -4.62 9.58 17.85
C ASP A 213 -5.57 10.64 17.26
N ILE A 214 -6.81 10.64 17.76
CA ILE A 214 -7.86 11.56 17.33
C ILE A 214 -7.52 13.00 17.68
N HIS A 215 -6.77 13.23 18.77
CA HIS A 215 -6.37 14.56 19.19
C HIS A 215 -5.50 15.24 18.14
N SER A 216 -4.45 14.55 17.65
CA SER A 216 -3.61 15.07 16.58
C SER A 216 -4.39 15.33 15.28
N LEU A 217 -5.34 14.45 14.94
CA LEU A 217 -6.22 14.65 13.79
C LEU A 217 -7.10 15.89 13.96
N ALA A 218 -7.67 16.10 15.15
CA ALA A 218 -8.54 17.24 15.43
C ALA A 218 -7.80 18.59 15.38
N ILE A 219 -6.49 18.60 15.67
CA ILE A 219 -5.62 19.78 15.49
C ILE A 219 -5.29 20.01 14.01
N SER A 220 -4.97 18.96 13.26
CA SER A 220 -4.57 19.09 11.85
C SER A 220 -5.75 19.41 10.92
N LEU A 221 -6.93 18.82 11.18
CA LEU A 221 -8.10 18.93 10.31
C LEU A 221 -9.05 20.04 10.77
N GLN A 222 -8.82 21.27 10.30
CA GLN A 222 -9.67 22.43 10.65
C GLN A 222 -11.01 22.48 9.89
N LYS A 223 -11.14 21.73 8.79
CA LYS A 223 -12.38 21.53 8.03
C LYS A 223 -12.65 20.01 7.86
N PRO A 224 -13.90 19.56 7.66
CA PRO A 224 -14.20 18.13 7.48
C PRO A 224 -13.61 17.58 6.18
N LEU A 225 -13.26 16.30 6.15
CA LEU A 225 -12.80 15.62 4.93
C LEU A 225 -13.99 15.34 4.00
N ARG A 226 -13.85 15.60 2.69
CA ARG A 226 -14.90 15.28 1.71
C ARG A 226 -14.34 14.70 0.41
N PRO A 227 -14.82 13.53 -0.05
CA PRO A 227 -14.41 12.95 -1.30
C PRO A 227 -15.00 13.70 -2.51
N LEU A 228 -14.21 13.84 -3.57
CA LEU A 228 -14.63 14.33 -4.89
C LEU A 228 -14.18 13.31 -5.95
N TRP A 229 -14.98 13.06 -6.99
CA TRP A 229 -14.69 11.99 -7.96
C TRP A 229 -14.39 12.52 -9.34
N ILE A 230 -13.20 12.22 -9.86
CA ILE A 230 -12.74 12.60 -11.19
C ILE A 230 -12.41 11.35 -11.99
N SER A 231 -12.82 11.36 -13.25
CA SER A 231 -12.54 10.30 -14.23
C SER A 231 -12.41 10.96 -15.59
N GLN A 232 -11.95 10.24 -16.61
CA GLN A 232 -11.81 10.78 -17.97
C GLN A 232 -13.13 11.31 -18.58
N ARG A 233 -14.29 10.96 -18.02
CA ARG A 233 -15.60 11.51 -18.43
C ARG A 233 -15.99 12.82 -17.74
N THR A 234 -15.31 13.16 -16.65
CA THR A 234 -15.64 14.34 -15.87
C THR A 234 -15.17 15.58 -16.64
N ARG A 235 -16.10 16.44 -17.02
CA ARG A 235 -15.79 17.66 -17.78
C ARG A 235 -15.50 18.82 -16.83
N ILE A 236 -14.37 18.73 -16.12
CA ILE A 236 -13.92 19.78 -15.19
C ILE A 236 -13.43 21.06 -15.89
N TRP A 237 -13.16 21.00 -17.19
CA TRP A 237 -12.58 22.09 -17.99
C TRP A 237 -13.58 23.17 -18.45
N LEU A 238 -14.87 22.99 -18.20
CA LEU A 238 -15.92 23.85 -18.78
C LEU A 238 -16.23 25.09 -17.94
N ASN A 239 -15.99 25.03 -16.63
CA ASN A 239 -16.26 26.09 -15.68
C ASN A 239 -15.03 26.19 -14.77
N GLU A 240 -14.56 27.40 -14.50
CA GLU A 240 -13.35 27.73 -13.72
C GLU A 240 -13.01 26.71 -12.62
N VAL A 241 -11.74 26.31 -12.53
CA VAL A 241 -11.26 25.39 -11.49
C VAL A 241 -11.43 26.09 -10.14
N PRO A 242 -12.24 25.53 -9.21
CA PRO A 242 -12.46 26.20 -7.94
C PRO A 242 -11.16 26.32 -7.14
N GLU A 243 -10.96 27.48 -6.52
CA GLU A 243 -9.91 27.68 -5.52
C GLU A 243 -10.18 26.79 -4.30
N ILE A 244 -9.14 26.11 -3.81
CA ILE A 244 -9.26 25.13 -2.72
C ILE A 244 -9.73 25.82 -1.43
N GLU A 245 -9.30 27.05 -1.22
CA GLU A 245 -9.61 27.88 -0.07
C GLU A 245 -11.11 28.18 0.05
N SER A 246 -11.82 28.20 -1.09
CA SER A 246 -13.26 28.48 -1.16
C SER A 246 -14.14 27.35 -0.61
N TRP A 247 -13.59 26.14 -0.45
CA TRP A 247 -14.37 25.00 0.04
C TRP A 247 -14.43 24.99 1.57
N ASP A 248 -15.62 24.77 2.12
CA ASP A 248 -15.83 24.59 3.56
C ASP A 248 -15.37 23.21 4.08
N PHE A 249 -14.66 22.44 3.26
CA PHE A 249 -14.17 21.10 3.54
C PHE A 249 -12.76 20.90 2.97
N ILE A 250 -12.03 19.90 3.46
CA ILE A 250 -10.77 19.43 2.88
C ILE A 250 -11.07 18.40 1.80
N PRO A 251 -10.73 18.67 0.52
CA PRO A 251 -10.99 17.78 -0.59
C PRO A 251 -10.07 16.56 -0.60
N ILE A 252 -10.68 15.39 -0.74
CA ILE A 252 -10.02 14.15 -1.10
C ILE A 252 -10.41 13.83 -2.54
N ILE A 253 -9.60 14.27 -3.50
CA ILE A 253 -9.88 14.13 -4.94
C ILE A 253 -9.51 12.70 -5.37
N LEU A 254 -10.50 11.93 -5.80
CA LEU A 254 -10.38 10.53 -6.19
C LEU A 254 -10.37 10.43 -7.71
N ILE A 255 -9.19 10.14 -8.28
CA ILE A 255 -9.01 9.96 -9.72
C ILE A 255 -9.09 8.48 -10.05
N SER A 256 -10.14 8.07 -10.77
CA SER A 256 -10.13 6.80 -11.50
C SER A 256 -9.43 7.03 -12.83
N ALA A 257 -8.20 6.52 -12.94
CA ALA A 257 -7.30 6.85 -14.04
C ALA A 257 -7.83 6.37 -15.40
N SER A 258 -8.46 5.20 -15.45
CA SER A 258 -8.85 4.54 -16.71
C SER A 258 -10.22 4.94 -17.24
N ALA A 259 -10.38 4.93 -18.56
CA ALA A 259 -11.65 5.13 -19.25
C ALA A 259 -12.54 3.88 -19.19
N SER A 260 -13.68 3.95 -18.50
CA SER A 260 -14.56 2.78 -18.22
C SER A 260 -15.26 2.18 -19.42
N ASP A 261 -15.52 2.99 -20.45
CA ASP A 261 -16.42 2.69 -21.58
C ASP A 261 -15.71 2.81 -22.93
N ALA A 262 -14.38 2.83 -22.95
CA ALA A 262 -13.64 2.77 -24.21
C ALA A 262 -13.99 1.43 -24.90
N VAL A 263 -14.89 1.49 -25.89
CA VAL A 263 -15.08 0.41 -26.87
C VAL A 263 -13.69 0.19 -27.45
N ALA A 264 -13.09 -0.98 -27.20
CA ALA A 264 -11.79 -1.44 -27.70
C ALA A 264 -11.26 -0.55 -28.85
N THR A 265 -10.68 0.59 -28.50
CA THR A 265 -10.43 1.63 -29.48
C THR A 265 -9.03 1.39 -29.97
N GLN A 266 -8.90 1.15 -31.27
CA GLN A 266 -7.59 1.11 -31.89
C GLN A 266 -7.03 2.53 -31.80
N ARG A 267 -5.92 2.65 -31.10
CA ARG A 267 -5.11 3.85 -30.97
C ARG A 267 -3.96 3.76 -31.95
N MET A 268 -3.53 4.89 -32.46
CA MET A 268 -2.35 5.00 -33.32
C MET A 268 -1.30 5.82 -32.58
N SER A 269 -0.08 5.30 -32.47
CA SER A 269 1.10 6.15 -32.31
C SER A 269 1.64 6.54 -33.68
N SER A 270 2.71 7.35 -33.71
CA SER A 270 3.39 7.73 -34.96
C SER A 270 3.81 6.53 -35.81
N GLU A 271 4.07 5.36 -35.20
CA GLU A 271 4.64 4.19 -35.87
C GLU A 271 3.83 2.89 -35.68
N PHE A 272 3.05 2.75 -34.59
CA PHE A 272 2.39 1.50 -34.25
C PHE A 272 0.92 1.67 -33.88
N SER A 273 0.10 0.72 -34.32
CA SER A 273 -1.27 0.60 -33.83
C SER A 273 -1.33 -0.26 -32.58
N TRP A 274 -2.16 0.13 -31.61
CA TRP A 274 -2.34 -0.59 -30.36
C TRP A 274 -3.79 -0.49 -29.87
N GLN A 275 -4.16 -1.33 -28.92
CA GLN A 275 -5.52 -1.35 -28.38
C GLN A 275 -5.53 -0.93 -26.93
N TYR A 276 -6.38 0.03 -26.58
CA TYR A 276 -6.54 0.47 -25.20
C TYR A 276 -7.17 -0.61 -24.30
N ILE A 277 -6.58 -0.79 -23.12
CA ILE A 277 -6.98 -1.75 -22.08
C ILE A 277 -7.36 -0.95 -20.81
N PRO A 278 -8.66 -0.78 -20.54
CA PRO A 278 -9.13 -0.12 -19.32
C PRO A 278 -8.66 -0.84 -18.05
N GLY A 279 -8.05 -0.11 -17.12
CA GLY A 279 -7.59 -0.64 -15.84
C GLY A 279 -6.39 -1.56 -15.98
N ALA A 280 -5.50 -1.30 -16.94
CA ALA A 280 -4.31 -2.14 -17.18
C ALA A 280 -3.46 -2.33 -15.91
N GLY A 281 -3.30 -1.31 -15.06
CA GLY A 281 -2.58 -1.42 -13.79
C GLY A 281 -3.27 -2.32 -12.76
N ASP A 282 -4.61 -2.43 -12.77
CA ASP A 282 -5.38 -3.31 -11.85
C ASP A 282 -5.33 -4.80 -12.26
N ASP A 283 -4.73 -5.13 -13.41
CA ASP A 283 -4.51 -6.50 -13.88
C ASP A 283 -3.04 -6.77 -14.18
N GLU A 284 -2.12 -6.09 -13.48
CA GLU A 284 -0.67 -6.28 -13.65
C GLU A 284 -0.24 -7.75 -13.57
N GLU A 285 -0.94 -8.57 -12.78
CA GLU A 285 -0.61 -9.98 -12.61
C GLU A 285 -0.78 -10.80 -13.92
N SER A 286 -1.55 -10.29 -14.89
CA SER A 286 -1.79 -10.98 -16.16
C SER A 286 -0.75 -10.67 -17.24
N TRP A 287 -0.02 -9.55 -17.13
CA TRP A 287 0.86 -9.06 -18.20
C TRP A 287 2.24 -8.56 -17.76
N ALA A 288 2.43 -8.11 -16.52
CA ALA A 288 3.64 -7.36 -16.12
C ALA A 288 4.92 -8.20 -16.09
N ARG A 289 4.81 -9.53 -15.90
CA ARG A 289 5.95 -10.48 -15.96
C ARG A 289 7.16 -10.06 -15.11
N GLY A 290 6.93 -9.49 -13.93
CA GLY A 290 7.97 -9.02 -13.03
C GLY A 290 8.39 -7.55 -13.22
N LEU A 291 7.90 -6.88 -14.27
CA LEU A 291 8.04 -5.44 -14.42
C LEU A 291 7.28 -4.72 -13.30
N THR A 292 7.95 -3.83 -12.61
CA THR A 292 7.35 -3.00 -11.56
C THR A 292 7.05 -1.59 -12.09
N PRO A 293 6.14 -0.82 -11.45
CA PRO A 293 5.90 0.57 -11.83
C PRO A 293 7.17 1.41 -11.89
N THR A 294 8.08 1.24 -10.92
CA THR A 294 9.36 1.96 -10.86
C THR A 294 10.24 1.65 -12.07
N LEU A 295 10.34 0.38 -12.47
CA LEU A 295 11.12 -0.02 -13.65
C LEU A 295 10.47 0.48 -14.93
N PHE A 296 9.15 0.41 -15.04
CA PHE A 296 8.43 0.97 -16.17
C PHE A 296 8.71 2.45 -16.33
N TRP A 297 8.55 3.26 -15.27
CA TRP A 297 8.78 4.70 -15.36
C TRP A 297 10.24 5.09 -15.59
N LYS A 298 11.20 4.26 -15.15
CA LYS A 298 12.62 4.47 -15.44
C LYS A 298 12.96 4.25 -16.92
N HIS A 299 12.24 3.35 -17.59
CA HIS A 299 12.49 2.92 -18.97
C HIS A 299 11.29 3.20 -19.89
N SER A 300 10.41 4.13 -19.53
CA SER A 300 9.11 4.27 -20.19
C SER A 300 9.25 4.69 -21.65
N TYR A 301 10.18 5.59 -21.94
CA TYR A 301 10.48 5.98 -23.32
C TYR A 301 10.87 4.77 -24.17
N ASP A 302 11.94 4.06 -23.78
CA ASP A 302 12.45 2.88 -24.49
C ASP A 302 11.39 1.79 -24.67
N LEU A 303 10.60 1.53 -23.62
CA LEU A 303 9.56 0.49 -23.62
C LEU A 303 8.38 0.82 -24.55
N LEU A 304 7.98 2.09 -24.61
CA LEU A 304 6.86 2.55 -25.45
C LEU A 304 7.28 2.79 -26.90
N ASP A 305 8.58 2.95 -27.15
CA ASP A 305 9.20 3.14 -28.48
C ASP A 305 9.59 1.82 -29.15
N ALA A 306 9.98 0.79 -28.38
CA ALA A 306 10.40 -0.53 -28.89
C ALA A 306 9.36 -1.26 -29.78
N GLY A 307 8.10 -0.82 -29.76
CA GLY A 307 7.01 -1.42 -30.53
C GLY A 307 6.58 -2.81 -30.01
N PRO A 308 5.48 -3.36 -30.55
CA PRO A 308 4.86 -4.58 -30.03
C PRO A 308 5.76 -5.83 -30.10
N ASP A 309 6.64 -5.90 -31.09
CA ASP A 309 7.48 -7.08 -31.37
C ASP A 309 8.65 -7.19 -30.39
N HIS A 310 9.33 -6.08 -30.09
CA HIS A 310 10.52 -6.08 -29.21
C HIS A 310 10.21 -5.78 -27.75
N CYS A 311 9.03 -5.23 -27.43
CA CYS A 311 8.68 -4.83 -26.06
C CYS A 311 8.77 -5.98 -25.05
N ASN A 312 8.38 -7.21 -25.44
CA ASN A 312 8.48 -8.38 -24.56
C ASN A 312 9.94 -8.72 -24.20
N GLN A 313 10.85 -8.65 -25.18
CA GLN A 313 12.27 -8.93 -24.98
C GLN A 313 12.89 -7.84 -24.09
N LEU A 314 12.59 -6.57 -24.38
CA LEU A 314 13.12 -5.45 -23.62
C LEU A 314 12.68 -5.49 -22.14
N VAL A 315 11.41 -5.84 -21.87
CA VAL A 315 10.95 -6.05 -20.48
C VAL A 315 11.70 -7.20 -19.81
N ALA A 316 11.90 -8.33 -20.49
CA ALA A 316 12.64 -9.45 -19.93
C ALA A 316 14.08 -9.04 -19.58
N ASP A 317 14.75 -8.30 -20.45
CA ASP A 317 16.11 -7.81 -20.24
C ASP A 317 16.18 -6.81 -19.06
N ILE A 318 15.23 -5.89 -18.94
CA ILE A 318 15.16 -4.91 -17.84
C ILE A 318 14.93 -5.63 -16.50
N VAL A 319 13.97 -6.55 -16.46
CA VAL A 319 13.63 -7.31 -15.24
C VAL A 319 14.81 -8.18 -14.82
N GLU A 320 15.49 -8.84 -15.75
CA GLU A 320 16.66 -9.68 -15.44
C GLU A 320 17.85 -8.82 -14.99
N LYS A 321 18.13 -7.69 -15.64
CA LYS A 321 19.17 -6.75 -15.19
C LYS A 321 18.90 -6.24 -13.78
N ASP A 322 17.66 -5.87 -13.47
CA ASP A 322 17.27 -5.44 -12.14
C ASP A 322 17.38 -6.58 -11.11
N ARG A 323 16.99 -7.80 -11.48
CA ARG A 323 17.14 -9.00 -10.64
C ARG A 323 18.61 -9.25 -10.30
N VAL A 324 19.50 -9.22 -11.31
CA VAL A 324 20.95 -9.41 -11.13
C VAL A 324 21.53 -8.30 -10.26
N TYR A 325 21.17 -7.04 -10.53
CA TYR A 325 21.62 -5.89 -9.74
C TYR A 325 21.23 -6.02 -8.26
N ARG A 326 19.99 -6.44 -7.98
CA ARG A 326 19.50 -6.70 -6.63
C ARG A 326 20.28 -7.83 -5.94
N VAL A 327 20.49 -8.95 -6.65
CA VAL A 327 21.26 -10.10 -6.12
C VAL A 327 22.72 -9.71 -5.78
N GLN A 328 23.36 -8.89 -6.62
CA GLN A 328 24.72 -8.39 -6.36
C GLN A 328 24.80 -7.54 -5.07
N ARG A 329 23.70 -6.90 -4.68
CA ARG A 329 23.58 -6.12 -3.43
C ARG A 329 23.09 -6.95 -2.24
N GLY A 330 23.01 -8.27 -2.38
CA GLY A 330 22.56 -9.17 -1.32
C GLY A 330 21.04 -9.26 -1.15
N GLU A 331 20.26 -8.75 -2.11
CA GLU A 331 18.80 -8.88 -2.08
C GLU A 331 18.35 -10.25 -2.62
N HIS A 332 17.46 -10.92 -1.89
CA HIS A 332 16.85 -12.16 -2.35
C HIS A 332 15.82 -11.89 -3.46
N SER A 333 16.16 -12.24 -4.70
CA SER A 333 15.28 -12.12 -5.87
C SER A 333 15.20 -13.46 -6.64
N PRO A 334 14.18 -14.29 -6.34
CA PRO A 334 14.04 -15.61 -6.96
C PRO A 334 13.74 -15.48 -8.47
N GLN A 335 14.21 -16.44 -9.27
CA GLN A 335 13.88 -16.46 -10.70
C GLN A 335 12.37 -16.57 -10.90
N ILE A 336 11.82 -15.68 -11.73
CA ILE A 336 10.42 -15.74 -12.13
C ILE A 336 10.30 -16.80 -13.23
N THR A 337 9.99 -18.04 -12.87
CA THR A 337 9.68 -19.07 -13.86
C THR A 337 8.30 -18.76 -14.46
N ALA A 338 8.27 -18.06 -15.60
CA ALA A 338 7.06 -17.99 -16.40
C ALA A 338 6.68 -19.42 -16.80
N LYS A 339 5.48 -19.89 -16.46
CA LYS A 339 4.98 -21.17 -16.99
C LYS A 339 5.01 -21.05 -18.52
N PRO A 340 5.73 -21.92 -19.24
CA PRO A 340 5.70 -21.89 -20.69
C PRO A 340 4.24 -22.06 -21.11
N LEU A 341 3.78 -21.18 -22.00
CA LEU A 341 2.51 -21.39 -22.68
C LEU A 341 2.63 -22.76 -23.36
N LYS A 342 1.76 -23.72 -23.05
CA LYS A 342 1.69 -25.00 -23.77
C LYS A 342 1.43 -24.70 -25.25
N GLY A 343 2.51 -24.59 -26.03
CA GLY A 343 2.49 -24.68 -27.47
C GLY A 343 2.26 -26.14 -27.81
N TYR A 344 1.10 -26.44 -28.38
CA TYR A 344 0.98 -27.58 -29.26
C TYR A 344 1.66 -27.17 -30.55
N ASP A 345 2.83 -27.73 -30.82
CA ASP A 345 3.24 -28.18 -32.15
C ASP A 345 4.45 -29.11 -31.97
N ASP A 346 4.16 -30.40 -32.10
CA ASP A 346 5.12 -31.48 -32.09
C ASP A 346 5.42 -31.81 -33.57
N LEU A 347 6.49 -31.21 -34.11
CA LEU A 347 7.14 -31.68 -35.33
C LEU A 347 8.65 -31.67 -35.09
N LYS A 348 9.13 -32.85 -34.70
CA LYS A 348 10.54 -33.20 -34.54
C LYS A 348 11.28 -32.96 -35.85
N CYS A 349 12.42 -32.28 -35.76
CA CYS A 349 13.58 -32.62 -36.58
C CYS A 349 14.79 -32.66 -35.65
N ASN A 350 15.35 -33.86 -35.48
CA ASN A 350 16.64 -34.08 -34.84
C ASN A 350 17.71 -33.45 -35.73
N ASP A 351 18.59 -32.63 -35.13
CA ASP A 351 19.99 -32.70 -35.55
C ASP A 351 20.91 -32.46 -34.35
N ASP A 352 21.67 -33.51 -34.04
CA ASP A 352 22.71 -33.54 -33.04
C ASP A 352 23.92 -32.76 -33.55
N ARG A 353 24.23 -31.61 -32.92
CA ARG A 353 25.61 -31.10 -32.86
C ARG A 353 25.91 -30.49 -31.50
N THR A 354 26.51 -31.32 -30.66
CA THR A 354 27.39 -30.92 -29.56
C THR A 354 28.49 -29.97 -30.06
N SER A 355 28.59 -28.78 -29.49
CA SER A 355 29.85 -28.05 -29.48
C SER A 355 29.97 -27.16 -28.23
N THR A 356 30.97 -27.52 -27.44
CA THR A 356 31.52 -26.85 -26.26
C THR A 356 32.27 -25.58 -26.68
N MET A 357 32.13 -24.46 -25.95
CA MET A 357 33.16 -23.43 -25.62
C MET A 357 32.47 -22.14 -25.14
N TRP A 358 32.57 -21.80 -23.84
CA TRP A 358 33.57 -20.95 -23.14
C TRP A 358 33.24 -19.45 -23.15
N PRO A 359 33.34 -18.76 -21.99
CA PRO A 359 32.93 -17.37 -21.83
C PRO A 359 34.01 -16.43 -22.37
N MET A 360 33.65 -15.56 -23.32
CA MET A 360 34.48 -14.41 -23.64
C MET A 360 34.07 -13.24 -22.77
N ASN A 361 34.91 -12.99 -21.76
CA ASN A 361 35.08 -11.66 -21.18
C ASN A 361 35.50 -10.70 -22.28
N SER A 362 34.72 -9.65 -22.45
CA SER A 362 35.21 -8.38 -22.99
C SER A 362 34.47 -7.27 -22.27
N ASP A 363 35.15 -6.67 -21.29
CA ASP A 363 34.83 -5.33 -20.81
C ASP A 363 34.71 -4.37 -22.00
N PRO A 364 33.80 -3.40 -21.91
CA PRO A 364 34.31 -2.04 -22.00
C PRO A 364 33.79 -1.17 -20.86
N CYS A 365 34.74 -0.49 -20.21
CA CYS A 365 34.52 0.72 -19.44
C CYS A 365 33.57 1.68 -20.16
N THR A 366 32.57 2.18 -19.45
CA THR A 366 32.08 3.55 -19.68
C THR A 366 31.61 4.13 -18.36
N SER A 367 32.47 4.99 -17.83
CA SER A 367 32.22 6.11 -16.90
C SER A 367 30.93 6.08 -16.10
N ALA A 368 31.10 5.79 -14.81
CA ALA A 368 30.22 6.22 -13.76
C ALA A 368 29.94 7.72 -13.87
N THR A 369 28.67 8.08 -14.03
CA THR A 369 28.14 9.35 -13.54
C THR A 369 27.01 9.02 -12.59
N ASP A 370 27.28 9.25 -11.32
CA ASP A 370 26.37 9.19 -10.19
C ASP A 370 25.05 9.90 -10.51
N ALA A 371 24.01 9.12 -10.77
CA ALA A 371 22.65 9.57 -10.57
C ALA A 371 22.22 9.11 -9.18
N GLN A 372 22.62 9.87 -8.16
CA GLN A 372 22.03 9.79 -6.83
C GLN A 372 20.54 10.05 -6.97
N CYS A 373 19.76 8.97 -7.05
CA CYS A 373 18.33 9.01 -6.86
C CYS A 373 18.11 9.18 -5.36
N SER A 374 18.09 10.44 -4.91
CA SER A 374 17.74 10.81 -3.54
C SER A 374 16.26 10.48 -3.30
N ASN A 375 16.00 9.21 -2.99
CA ASN A 375 14.74 8.75 -2.45
C ASN A 375 14.72 9.22 -0.98
N SER A 376 14.27 10.45 -0.73
CA SER A 376 14.15 11.00 0.63
C SER A 376 12.94 10.41 1.37
N GLY A 377 12.82 9.09 1.39
CA GLY A 377 11.96 8.36 2.30
C GLY A 377 12.73 8.12 3.59
N HIS A 378 12.17 8.48 4.74
CA HIS A 378 12.80 8.25 6.04
C HIS A 378 13.27 6.79 6.15
N LEU A 379 14.59 6.59 6.22
CA LEU A 379 15.26 5.28 6.21
C LEU A 379 15.08 4.52 7.54
N LEU A 380 14.62 5.21 8.59
CA LEU A 380 14.58 4.72 9.96
C LEU A 380 13.33 5.30 10.65
N PHE A 381 12.47 4.43 11.17
CA PHE A 381 11.25 4.85 11.87
C PHE A 381 11.39 4.62 13.38
N TRP A 382 11.71 5.68 14.12
CA TRP A 382 11.70 5.66 15.60
C TRP A 382 10.26 5.61 16.13
N ILE A 383 9.99 4.67 17.02
CA ILE A 383 8.66 4.48 17.61
C ILE A 383 8.55 5.39 18.84
N GLY A 384 8.08 6.62 18.64
CA GLY A 384 7.93 7.59 19.71
C GLY A 384 9.22 7.80 20.52
N THR A 385 9.12 7.74 21.84
CA THR A 385 10.26 7.86 22.77
C THR A 385 10.77 6.51 23.28
N SER A 386 10.41 5.40 22.61
CA SER A 386 10.64 4.04 23.10
C SER A 386 12.09 3.52 22.95
N ASN A 387 13.00 4.34 22.40
CA ASN A 387 14.34 3.92 21.97
C ASN A 387 14.34 2.70 21.01
N LEU A 388 13.20 2.40 20.37
CA LEU A 388 13.04 1.35 19.39
C LEU A 388 12.82 1.96 18.00
N ALA A 389 13.52 1.45 17.00
CA ALA A 389 13.33 1.83 15.60
C ALA A 389 13.09 0.60 14.72
N VAL A 390 12.38 0.80 13.60
CA VAL A 390 12.18 -0.21 12.56
C VAL A 390 12.69 0.27 11.21
N SER A 391 13.29 -0.64 10.42
CA SER A 391 13.80 -0.33 9.08
C SER A 391 13.90 -1.56 8.17
N SER A 392 14.14 -1.33 6.88
CA SER A 392 14.54 -2.34 5.90
C SER A 392 16.03 -2.62 5.99
N THR A 393 16.44 -3.90 5.99
CA THR A 393 17.85 -4.27 6.04
C THR A 393 18.66 -3.72 4.85
N LEU A 394 18.00 -3.45 3.73
CA LEU A 394 18.60 -2.88 2.51
C LEU A 394 19.05 -1.43 2.68
N GLN A 395 18.52 -0.75 3.69
CA GLN A 395 18.70 0.68 3.94
C GLN A 395 19.49 0.95 5.23
N VAL A 396 19.94 -0.10 5.93
CA VAL A 396 20.61 0.03 7.24
C VAL A 396 22.01 0.65 7.12
N ALA A 397 22.73 0.42 6.00
CA ALA A 397 24.11 0.88 5.84
C ALA A 397 24.28 2.41 6.02
N ASP A 398 23.27 3.19 5.63
CA ASP A 398 23.27 4.66 5.73
C ASP A 398 22.63 5.17 7.05
N ALA A 399 22.05 4.28 7.88
CA ALA A 399 21.20 4.62 9.03
C ALA A 399 21.79 4.25 10.41
N LEU A 400 23.07 3.86 10.47
CA LEU A 400 23.74 3.40 11.71
C LEU A 400 24.06 4.53 12.71
N VAL A 401 23.95 5.80 12.30
CA VAL A 401 24.26 6.94 13.17
C VAL A 401 23.17 7.07 14.24
N GLY A 402 23.54 6.82 15.51
CA GLY A 402 22.65 6.95 16.66
C GLY A 402 21.88 5.67 17.04
N VAL A 403 22.29 4.51 16.53
CA VAL A 403 21.81 3.18 16.94
C VAL A 403 22.90 2.49 17.76
N ASP A 404 22.54 1.96 18.94
CA ASP A 404 23.49 1.27 19.81
C ASP A 404 23.49 -0.25 19.57
N CYS A 405 22.31 -0.81 19.24
CA CYS A 405 22.11 -2.25 19.08
C CYS A 405 21.22 -2.57 17.87
N ILE A 406 21.51 -3.68 17.19
CA ILE A 406 20.76 -4.14 16.01
C ILE A 406 20.18 -5.54 16.26
N LEU A 407 18.88 -5.66 16.05
CA LEU A 407 18.13 -6.90 15.98
C LEU A 407 17.78 -7.17 14.51
N ASN A 408 18.60 -7.98 13.85
CA ASN A 408 18.40 -8.33 12.45
C ASN A 408 17.50 -9.56 12.34
N CYS A 409 16.29 -9.37 11.82
CA CYS A 409 15.31 -10.44 11.55
C CYS A 409 15.38 -10.97 10.12
N ASP A 410 16.30 -10.47 9.29
CA ASP A 410 16.51 -10.96 7.93
C ASP A 410 17.31 -12.27 7.95
N SER A 411 16.93 -13.20 7.08
CA SER A 411 17.62 -14.48 6.90
C SER A 411 18.71 -14.43 5.83
N THR A 412 18.77 -13.34 5.05
CA THR A 412 19.53 -13.28 3.79
C THR A 412 20.71 -12.31 3.82
N SER A 413 20.66 -11.29 4.68
CA SER A 413 21.66 -10.23 4.73
C SER A 413 22.39 -10.23 6.07
N LYS A 414 23.74 -10.27 6.00
CA LYS A 414 24.61 -10.08 7.16
C LYS A 414 25.10 -8.63 7.17
N LEU A 415 24.68 -7.87 8.16
CA LEU A 415 25.19 -6.52 8.37
C LEU A 415 26.64 -6.57 8.89
N PRO A 416 27.48 -5.56 8.59
CA PRO A 416 28.89 -5.57 9.00
C PRO A 416 29.01 -5.66 10.52
N SER A 417 29.54 -6.80 10.98
CA SER A 417 29.68 -7.16 12.39
C SER A 417 30.92 -6.51 13.00
N ASN A 418 30.77 -5.31 13.55
CA ASN A 418 31.71 -4.79 14.55
C ASN A 418 30.95 -4.67 15.86
N SER A 419 30.77 -5.74 16.64
CA SER A 419 30.57 -5.68 18.10
C SER A 419 30.06 -6.99 18.74
N SER A 420 30.16 -7.03 20.07
CA SER A 420 29.77 -8.08 21.02
C SER A 420 28.35 -8.65 20.87
N GLU A 421 28.06 -9.81 21.47
CA GLU A 421 26.70 -10.40 21.57
C GLU A 421 25.62 -9.45 22.14
N ASN A 422 26.02 -8.39 22.84
CA ASN A 422 25.09 -7.42 23.43
C ASN A 422 24.61 -6.34 22.46
N SER A 423 25.23 -6.18 21.30
CA SER A 423 24.95 -5.10 20.35
C SER A 423 24.47 -5.59 18.99
N TYR A 424 24.60 -6.88 18.68
CA TYR A 424 24.05 -7.47 17.46
C TYR A 424 23.40 -8.83 17.75
N LEU A 425 22.14 -9.00 17.35
CA LEU A 425 21.45 -10.29 17.37
C LEU A 425 20.83 -10.56 15.99
N GLU A 426 21.21 -11.68 15.39
CA GLU A 426 20.66 -12.18 14.13
C GLU A 426 19.65 -13.30 14.41
N LEU A 427 18.44 -13.14 13.86
CA LEU A 427 17.37 -14.11 13.91
C LEU A 427 16.90 -14.34 12.48
N SER A 428 17.29 -15.46 11.88
CA SER A 428 16.88 -15.83 10.51
C SER A 428 15.38 -16.20 10.46
N ILE A 429 14.52 -15.18 10.51
CA ILE A 429 13.07 -15.33 10.49
C ILE A 429 12.59 -15.31 9.04
N VAL A 430 11.76 -16.28 8.69
CA VAL A 430 11.12 -16.35 7.37
C VAL A 430 9.64 -15.97 7.47
N GLY A 431 9.04 -15.63 6.33
CA GLY A 431 7.63 -15.26 6.27
C GLY A 431 6.70 -16.42 6.65
N SER A 432 5.50 -16.09 7.13
CA SER A 432 4.48 -17.11 7.49
C SER A 432 4.02 -18.02 6.35
N LYS A 433 4.32 -17.66 5.09
CA LYS A 433 4.05 -18.52 3.92
C LYS A 433 5.07 -19.67 3.82
N ASP A 434 6.29 -19.47 4.30
CA ASP A 434 7.40 -20.42 4.21
C ASP A 434 7.48 -21.29 5.47
N ASP A 435 7.46 -20.67 6.67
CA ASP A 435 7.28 -21.37 7.94
C ASP A 435 6.26 -20.63 8.82
N ARG A 436 5.15 -21.31 9.10
CA ARG A 436 4.02 -20.80 9.90
C ARG A 436 4.36 -20.54 11.37
N PHE A 437 5.54 -20.95 11.84
CA PHE A 437 5.97 -20.82 13.24
C PHE A 437 7.35 -20.18 13.41
N SER A 438 8.04 -19.78 12.33
CA SER A 438 9.42 -19.27 12.40
C SER A 438 9.54 -18.02 13.27
N LEU A 439 8.62 -17.06 13.11
CA LEU A 439 8.58 -15.86 13.94
C LEU A 439 8.34 -16.23 15.41
N MET A 440 7.32 -17.04 15.69
CA MET A 440 6.96 -17.44 17.06
C MET A 440 8.12 -18.10 17.82
N LYS A 441 8.90 -18.97 17.16
CA LYS A 441 10.06 -19.66 17.75
C LYS A 441 11.20 -18.71 18.15
N ASN A 442 11.31 -17.56 17.50
CA ASN A 442 12.41 -16.61 17.69
C ASN A 442 12.05 -15.40 18.56
N LEU A 443 10.75 -15.19 18.86
CA LEU A 443 10.28 -14.03 19.62
C LEU A 443 10.88 -13.95 21.03
N SER A 444 11.04 -15.07 21.75
CA SER A 444 11.65 -15.07 23.09
C SER A 444 13.06 -14.47 23.08
N LYS A 445 13.91 -14.92 22.15
CA LYS A 445 15.27 -14.39 21.98
C LYS A 445 15.28 -12.90 21.65
N ALA A 446 14.38 -12.47 20.75
CA ALA A 446 14.23 -11.06 20.40
C ALA A 446 13.85 -10.20 21.61
N ILE A 447 12.90 -10.67 22.43
CA ILE A 447 12.43 -9.95 23.61
C ILE A 447 13.49 -9.90 24.70
N ASP A 448 14.22 -11.00 24.94
CA ASP A 448 15.30 -11.02 25.93
C ASP A 448 16.44 -10.08 25.55
N PHE A 449 16.78 -10.02 24.25
CA PHE A 449 17.73 -9.04 23.73
C PHE A 449 17.22 -7.60 23.89
N ALA A 450 15.96 -7.35 23.53
CA ALA A 450 15.36 -6.04 23.66
C ALA A 450 15.31 -5.58 25.13
N ARG A 451 14.87 -6.45 26.04
CA ARG A 451 14.77 -6.17 27.48
C ARG A 451 16.12 -5.78 28.07
N ARG A 452 17.19 -6.55 27.81
CA ARG A 452 18.53 -6.26 28.33
C ARG A 452 19.05 -4.91 27.84
N ASN A 453 18.86 -4.59 26.57
CA ASN A 453 19.38 -3.36 25.98
C ASN A 453 18.55 -2.12 26.34
N LEU A 454 17.22 -2.24 26.41
CA LEU A 454 16.34 -1.15 26.85
C LEU A 454 16.55 -0.81 28.33
N LEU A 455 16.78 -1.81 29.18
CA LEU A 455 17.18 -1.60 30.59
C LEU A 455 18.48 -0.81 30.70
N ALA A 456 19.41 -1.01 29.77
CA ALA A 456 20.67 -0.27 29.69
C ALA A 456 20.51 1.11 29.01
N GLY A 457 19.29 1.54 28.69
CA GLY A 457 19.02 2.82 28.02
C GLY A 457 19.48 2.89 26.57
N ARG A 458 19.79 1.76 25.94
CA ARG A 458 20.32 1.69 24.58
C ARG A 458 19.22 1.78 23.54
N LYS A 459 19.57 2.35 22.39
CA LYS A 459 18.73 2.48 21.21
C LYS A 459 18.84 1.25 20.32
N ILE A 460 17.70 0.63 20.06
CA ILE A 460 17.60 -0.65 19.34
C ILE A 460 16.97 -0.45 17.97
N LEU A 461 17.63 -0.94 16.93
CA LEU A 461 17.07 -1.05 15.58
C LEU A 461 16.61 -2.48 15.32
N VAL A 462 15.34 -2.65 14.94
CA VAL A 462 14.78 -3.91 14.44
C VAL A 462 14.63 -3.84 12.93
N CYS A 463 15.36 -4.66 12.19
CA CYS A 463 15.30 -4.67 10.73
C CYS A 463 14.85 -6.02 10.17
N CYS A 464 14.18 -5.98 9.03
CA CYS A 464 13.93 -7.15 8.18
C CYS A 464 14.05 -6.74 6.71
N GLN A 465 14.00 -7.68 5.76
CA GLN A 465 14.27 -7.43 4.35
C GLN A 465 13.57 -6.16 3.80
N ASN A 466 12.25 -6.01 3.99
CA ASN A 466 11.49 -4.85 3.51
C ASN A 466 11.17 -3.81 4.60
N GLY A 467 11.35 -4.13 5.88
CA GLY A 467 10.97 -3.26 7.00
C GLY A 467 9.46 -3.08 7.21
N GLU A 468 8.60 -3.89 6.56
CA GLU A 468 7.15 -3.68 6.56
C GLU A 468 6.37 -4.74 7.36
N ASP A 469 6.88 -5.96 7.49
CA ASP A 469 6.12 -7.09 8.07
C ASP A 469 6.79 -7.66 9.34
N ILE A 470 7.89 -8.41 9.18
CA ILE A 470 8.51 -9.15 10.28
C ILE A 470 9.05 -8.21 11.36
N SER A 471 9.78 -7.16 10.97
CA SER A 471 10.31 -6.16 11.90
C SER A 471 9.19 -5.48 12.70
N ILE A 472 8.08 -5.16 12.04
CA ILE A 472 6.88 -4.60 12.69
C ILE A 472 6.26 -5.59 13.67
N CYS A 473 6.16 -6.88 13.33
CA CYS A 473 5.64 -7.90 14.23
C CYS A 473 6.54 -8.14 15.44
N VAL A 474 7.86 -8.08 15.27
CA VAL A 474 8.82 -8.18 16.40
C VAL A 474 8.73 -6.94 17.28
N ALA A 475 8.69 -5.74 16.67
CA ALA A 475 8.47 -4.49 17.41
C ALA A 475 7.13 -4.50 18.16
N LEU A 476 6.06 -5.05 17.57
CA LEU A 476 4.77 -5.23 18.20
C LEU A 476 4.85 -6.13 19.44
N ALA A 477 5.58 -7.24 19.36
CA ALA A 477 5.78 -8.13 20.50
C ALA A 477 6.54 -7.41 21.63
N ILE A 478 7.62 -6.69 21.29
CA ILE A 478 8.44 -5.91 22.24
C ILE A 478 7.61 -4.82 22.92
N VAL A 479 6.91 -3.99 22.14
CA VAL A 479 6.06 -2.90 22.64
C VAL A 479 4.94 -3.45 23.53
N THR A 480 4.31 -4.56 23.14
CA THR A 480 3.21 -5.13 23.94
C THR A 480 3.71 -5.69 25.27
N LEU A 481 4.91 -6.28 25.32
CA LEU A 481 5.45 -6.92 26.52
C LEU A 481 6.19 -5.99 27.47
N LEU A 482 6.84 -4.94 26.97
CA LEU A 482 7.82 -4.17 27.76
C LEU A 482 7.43 -2.70 27.96
N PHE A 483 6.32 -2.24 27.38
CA PHE A 483 5.89 -0.85 27.42
C PHE A 483 4.46 -0.69 27.91
N ASP A 484 4.21 0.43 28.59
CA ASP A 484 2.87 0.86 29.01
C ASP A 484 2.05 1.46 27.86
N ASP A 485 0.82 1.91 28.11
CA ASP A 485 -0.07 2.48 27.08
C ASP A 485 0.44 3.77 26.45
N ASN A 486 1.31 4.49 27.16
CA ASN A 486 1.87 5.75 26.70
C ASN A 486 3.13 5.52 25.85
N GLY A 487 3.59 4.27 25.74
CA GLY A 487 4.83 3.93 25.04
C GLY A 487 6.08 4.16 25.89
N CYS A 488 5.93 4.20 27.22
CA CYS A 488 7.03 4.27 28.18
C CYS A 488 7.47 2.86 28.58
N PHE A 489 8.79 2.65 28.64
CA PHE A 489 9.35 1.36 29.04
C PHE A 489 9.08 1.09 30.52
N ASP A 490 8.39 -0.01 30.82
CA ASP A 490 7.95 -0.36 32.18
C ASP A 490 8.36 -1.78 32.60
N SER A 491 9.25 -2.40 31.82
CA SER A 491 9.74 -3.77 32.04
C SER A 491 8.64 -4.85 32.13
N GLY A 492 7.45 -4.57 31.59
CA GLY A 492 6.33 -5.52 31.55
C GLY A 492 5.39 -5.48 32.74
N ASN A 493 5.49 -4.46 33.59
CA ASN A 493 4.55 -4.25 34.70
C ASN A 493 3.11 -4.09 34.21
N SER A 494 2.90 -3.33 33.13
CA SER A 494 1.59 -3.15 32.51
C SER A 494 1.09 -4.45 31.86
N PHE A 495 1.98 -5.21 31.22
CA PHE A 495 1.62 -6.49 30.60
C PHE A 495 1.06 -7.48 31.63
N MET A 496 1.63 -7.53 32.84
CA MET A 496 1.17 -8.41 33.92
C MET A 496 -0.24 -8.08 34.41
N LYS A 497 -0.66 -6.82 34.33
CA LYS A 497 -1.99 -6.38 34.80
C LYS A 497 -3.08 -6.50 33.74
N ARG A 498 -2.74 -6.82 32.49
CA ARG A 498 -3.66 -6.72 31.35
C ARG A 498 -4.03 -8.07 30.75
N ASP A 499 -5.20 -8.10 30.14
CA ASP A 499 -5.63 -9.21 29.29
C ASP A 499 -5.17 -9.00 27.85
N ILE A 500 -4.62 -10.06 27.26
CA ILE A 500 -4.17 -10.06 25.87
C ILE A 500 -5.37 -10.34 24.97
N THR A 501 -5.98 -9.27 24.48
CA THR A 501 -7.11 -9.33 23.56
C THR A 501 -6.70 -8.90 22.15
N LYS A 502 -7.52 -9.26 21.15
CA LYS A 502 -7.34 -8.78 19.78
C LYS A 502 -7.43 -7.25 19.66
N LEU A 503 -8.21 -6.60 20.52
CA LEU A 503 -8.33 -5.16 20.57
C LEU A 503 -7.03 -4.53 21.07
N GLU A 504 -6.43 -5.10 22.11
CA GLU A 504 -5.16 -4.61 22.66
C GLU A 504 -4.03 -4.71 21.63
N MET A 505 -3.88 -5.88 20.99
CA MET A 505 -2.91 -6.05 19.89
C MET A 505 -3.07 -4.99 18.79
N ARG A 506 -4.32 -4.63 18.51
CA ARG A 506 -4.62 -3.62 17.51
C ARG A 506 -4.22 -2.22 17.98
N LYS A 507 -4.52 -1.84 19.22
CA LYS A 507 -4.08 -0.56 19.79
C LYS A 507 -2.56 -0.40 19.71
N ARG A 508 -1.82 -1.46 20.07
CA ARG A 508 -0.35 -1.47 20.01
C ARG A 508 0.17 -1.36 18.58
N LEU A 509 -0.48 -2.03 17.63
CA LEU A 509 -0.14 -1.91 16.22
C LEU A 509 -0.43 -0.50 15.68
N VAL A 510 -1.57 0.10 16.04
CA VAL A 510 -1.92 1.48 15.65
C VAL A 510 -0.89 2.48 16.19
N PHE A 511 -0.43 2.29 17.43
CA PHE A 511 0.66 3.08 18.01
C PHE A 511 1.96 2.98 17.18
N ILE A 512 2.36 1.79 16.74
CA ILE A 512 3.53 1.61 15.88
C ILE A 512 3.32 2.27 14.52
N CYS A 513 2.17 2.05 13.89
CA CYS A 513 1.83 2.61 12.58
C CYS A 513 1.74 4.14 12.57
N LYS A 514 1.56 4.79 13.73
CA LYS A 514 1.68 6.25 13.86
C LYS A 514 3.06 6.74 13.42
N PHE A 515 4.11 5.95 13.65
CA PHE A 515 5.50 6.29 13.33
C PHE A 515 6.00 5.56 12.08
N ALA A 516 5.73 4.26 11.97
CA ALA A 516 6.12 3.42 10.83
C ALA A 516 4.99 3.37 9.79
N VAL A 517 4.93 4.37 8.92
CA VAL A 517 3.82 4.54 7.93
C VAL A 517 3.78 3.44 6.85
N ASN A 518 4.89 2.75 6.62
CA ASN A 518 4.99 1.62 5.69
C ASN A 518 4.64 0.26 6.32
N ALA A 519 4.25 0.23 7.61
CA ALA A 519 3.92 -1.01 8.30
C ALA A 519 2.75 -1.77 7.64
N ARG A 520 3.02 -3.02 7.24
CA ARG A 520 2.09 -3.96 6.58
C ARG A 520 2.25 -5.38 7.12
N PRO A 521 2.06 -5.60 8.44
CA PRO A 521 2.23 -6.93 9.00
C PRO A 521 1.20 -7.91 8.41
N SER A 522 1.66 -9.10 8.03
CA SER A 522 0.79 -10.12 7.47
C SER A 522 -0.10 -10.73 8.55
N ARG A 523 -1.33 -11.13 8.17
CA ARG A 523 -2.27 -11.78 9.10
C ARG A 523 -1.67 -13.04 9.73
N GLY A 524 -0.82 -13.77 9.00
CA GLY A 524 -0.12 -14.94 9.50
C GLY A 524 0.87 -14.59 10.62
N ASN A 525 1.69 -13.56 10.43
CA ASN A 525 2.65 -13.11 11.43
C ASN A 525 1.96 -12.49 12.66
N LEU A 526 0.90 -11.69 12.47
CA LEU A 526 0.11 -11.16 13.59
C LEU A 526 -0.50 -12.26 14.46
N LYS A 527 -0.97 -13.36 13.86
CA LYS A 527 -1.47 -14.53 14.60
C LYS A 527 -0.37 -15.19 15.43
N GLN A 528 0.84 -15.29 14.89
CA GLN A 528 1.99 -15.85 15.61
C GLN A 528 2.36 -14.98 16.82
N VAL A 529 2.39 -13.65 16.66
CA VAL A 529 2.65 -12.71 17.77
C VAL A 529 1.57 -12.84 18.85
N TYR A 530 0.29 -12.85 18.46
CA TYR A 530 -0.81 -13.04 19.41
C TYR A 530 -0.69 -14.35 20.18
N GLY A 531 -0.46 -15.47 19.47
CA GLY A 531 -0.29 -16.78 20.10
C GLY A 531 0.90 -16.84 21.06
N PHE A 532 2.02 -16.23 20.69
CA PHE A 532 3.19 -16.09 21.56
C PHE A 532 2.84 -15.31 22.85
N LEU A 533 2.23 -14.14 22.72
CA LEU A 533 1.91 -13.26 23.86
C LEU A 533 0.88 -13.91 24.80
N SER A 534 -0.12 -14.60 24.26
CA SER A 534 -1.08 -15.36 25.07
C SER A 534 -0.39 -16.47 25.86
N ASN A 535 0.51 -17.24 25.22
CA ASN A 535 1.26 -18.30 25.91
C ASN A 535 2.20 -17.74 26.99
N GLU A 536 2.86 -16.62 26.71
CA GLU A 536 3.77 -15.99 27.68
C GLU A 536 3.01 -15.43 28.88
N LYS A 537 1.81 -14.88 28.64
CA LYS A 537 0.90 -14.45 29.71
C LYS A 537 0.50 -15.62 30.60
N GLU A 538 0.08 -16.74 30.02
CA GLU A 538 -0.26 -17.94 30.79
C GLU A 538 0.94 -18.46 31.60
N ARG A 539 2.14 -18.45 31.02
CA ARG A 539 3.37 -18.87 31.69
C ARG A 539 3.68 -17.99 32.89
N LEU A 540 3.59 -16.67 32.74
CA LEU A 540 3.86 -15.70 33.80
C LEU A 540 2.81 -15.77 34.91
N SER A 541 1.53 -15.94 34.57
CA SER A 541 0.45 -16.12 35.55
C SER A 541 0.55 -17.43 36.34
N ARG A 542 1.27 -18.45 35.85
CA ARG A 542 1.54 -19.69 36.61
C ARG A 542 2.74 -19.58 37.56
N LEU A 543 3.58 -18.56 37.39
CA LEU A 543 4.79 -18.33 38.20
C LEU A 543 4.54 -17.36 39.37
N THR A 544 3.48 -16.56 39.28
CA THR A 544 2.94 -15.70 40.34
C THR A 544 1.83 -16.42 41.10
#